data_AF-A0AAW0ARP1-F1
#
_entry.id   AF-A0AAW0ARP1-F1
#
_cell.length_a   1.000
_cell.length_b   1.000
_cell.length_c   1.000
_cell.angle_alpha   90.00
_cell.angle_beta   90.00
_cell.angle_gamma   90.00
#
_symmetry.space_group_name_H-M   'P 1'
#
loop_
_entity.id
_entity.type
_entity.pdbx_description
1 polymer ?
#
loop_
_entity_poly.entity_id
_entity_poly.type
_entity_poly.pdbx_seq_one_letter_code
_entity_poly.pdbx_strand_id
1 'polypeptide(L)'
;PGLTNYGPPLGLVHISGEKSTQDVGGAGSRAVDGLLFGSRDALLAHHHGATLSITPPVSLSLTPGISALHSTGSRHKLENGAVVKDEVAAHVEIRIPNGSNGIGSIRNGLEAGDGVWGHIRAGDLPLVVEAHSADIIASLIHLKRNSANDNVKLVISGGTEAHLLATELGEADIGVLVKPSRPFPYLWDGVRLLPGPPLTPKSAIKTLLDANVTVGVGVLSDGRGCWARNLRFDIGWAGIEAVWSPERRRWNGN
;
A
#
# COMPACT_ATOMS: atom_id res chain seq x y z
N PRO A 1 -19.02 -9.58 -4.07
CA PRO A 1 -18.18 -8.36 -4.06
C PRO A 1 -16.81 -8.66 -4.67
N GLY A 2 -16.33 -7.81 -5.59
CA GLY A 2 -14.98 -7.94 -6.14
C GLY A 2 -13.91 -7.41 -5.18
N LEU A 3 -12.67 -7.85 -5.35
CA LEU A 3 -11.52 -7.37 -4.59
C LEU A 3 -11.02 -6.03 -5.16
N THR A 4 -10.39 -5.22 -4.30
CA THR A 4 -9.73 -3.97 -4.69
C THR A 4 -8.23 -4.17 -4.71
N ASN A 5 -7.61 -3.96 -5.86
CA ASN A 5 -6.16 -4.00 -6.03
C ASN A 5 -5.51 -2.75 -5.42
N TYR A 6 -4.38 -2.97 -4.74
CA TYR A 6 -3.44 -1.93 -4.34
C TYR A 6 -2.01 -2.48 -4.43
N GLY A 7 -1.09 -1.69 -4.99
CA GLY A 7 0.29 -2.09 -5.24
C GLY A 7 0.68 -1.88 -6.71
N PRO A 8 0.41 -2.84 -7.61
CA PRO A 8 0.70 -2.68 -9.03
C PRO A 8 -0.02 -1.46 -9.62
N PRO A 9 0.67 -0.62 -10.43
CA PRO A 9 0.12 0.63 -10.95
C PRO A 9 -0.81 0.39 -12.15
N LEU A 10 -1.89 -0.37 -11.94
CA LEU A 10 -2.88 -0.67 -12.98
C LEU A 10 -3.46 0.64 -13.52
N GLY A 11 -3.41 0.81 -14.83
CA GLY A 11 -3.88 2.02 -15.52
C GLY A 11 -2.84 3.13 -15.69
N LEU A 12 -1.71 3.09 -14.98
CA LEU A 12 -0.59 4.02 -15.23
C LEU A 12 0.61 3.35 -15.91
N VAL A 13 0.66 2.02 -15.90
CA VAL A 13 1.65 1.22 -16.62
C VAL A 13 0.94 0.17 -17.47
N HIS A 14 1.18 0.18 -18.78
CA HIS A 14 0.65 -0.82 -19.71
C HIS A 14 1.66 -1.92 -20.03
N ILE A 15 2.87 -1.56 -20.45
CA ILE A 15 3.95 -2.51 -20.75
C ILE A 15 5.18 -2.08 -19.95
N SER A 16 5.48 -2.80 -18.87
CA SER A 16 6.58 -2.45 -17.95
C SER A 16 7.96 -2.41 -18.62
N GLY A 17 8.15 -3.09 -19.75
CA GLY A 17 9.38 -3.05 -20.53
C GLY A 17 9.48 -1.88 -21.51
N GLU A 18 8.39 -1.15 -21.75
CA GLU A 18 8.31 -0.09 -22.75
C GLU A 18 8.04 1.26 -22.05
N LYS A 19 9.07 2.10 -21.98
CA LYS A 19 9.02 3.38 -21.23
C LYS A 19 7.92 4.32 -21.74
N SER A 20 7.63 4.30 -23.04
CA SER A 20 6.58 5.15 -23.63
C SER A 20 5.15 4.78 -23.18
N THR A 21 4.98 3.64 -22.52
CA THR A 21 3.68 3.15 -22.02
C THR A 21 3.51 3.30 -20.50
N GLN A 22 4.39 4.09 -19.88
CA GLN A 22 4.41 4.36 -18.46
C GLN A 22 4.15 5.85 -18.24
N ASP A 23 3.16 6.14 -17.42
CA ASP A 23 2.99 7.48 -16.91
C ASP A 23 4.19 7.86 -16.04
N VAL A 24 4.62 9.11 -16.14
CA VAL A 24 5.69 9.67 -15.32
C VAL A 24 5.09 10.83 -14.54
N GLY A 25 4.81 10.58 -13.26
CA GLY A 25 4.29 11.59 -12.37
C GLY A 25 5.34 12.61 -11.95
N GLY A 26 4.90 13.82 -11.64
CA GLY A 26 5.65 14.89 -11.01
C GLY A 26 5.07 15.29 -9.65
N ALA A 27 5.61 16.37 -9.08
CA ALA A 27 5.12 16.94 -7.83
C ALA A 27 3.65 17.34 -7.95
N GLY A 28 2.79 16.78 -7.10
CA GLY A 28 1.34 17.06 -7.10
C GLY A 28 0.55 16.36 -8.21
N SER A 29 1.14 15.39 -8.93
CA SER A 29 0.41 14.62 -9.94
C SER A 29 -0.78 13.87 -9.34
N ARG A 30 -1.88 13.84 -10.11
CA ARG A 30 -3.11 13.11 -9.80
C ARG A 30 -3.23 11.93 -10.76
N ALA A 31 -3.36 10.73 -10.21
CA ALA A 31 -3.43 9.50 -11.01
C ALA A 31 -4.60 9.52 -11.99
N VAL A 32 -5.74 10.10 -11.60
CA VAL A 32 -6.96 10.19 -12.42
C VAL A 32 -6.73 10.84 -13.79
N ASP A 33 -5.75 11.73 -13.91
CA ASP A 33 -5.46 12.47 -15.14
C ASP A 33 -4.62 11.65 -16.14
N GLY A 34 -3.85 10.66 -15.65
CA GLY A 34 -3.02 9.76 -16.46
C GLY A 34 -3.59 8.36 -16.69
N LEU A 35 -4.79 8.05 -16.15
CA LEU A 35 -5.37 6.70 -16.24
C LEU A 35 -5.64 6.27 -17.69
N LEU A 36 -4.97 5.19 -18.09
CA LEU A 36 -5.22 4.41 -19.29
C LEU A 36 -6.10 3.20 -18.95
N PHE A 37 -6.99 2.86 -19.88
CA PHE A 37 -7.99 1.80 -19.71
C PHE A 37 -7.80 0.70 -20.77
N GLY A 38 -8.44 -0.45 -20.56
CA GLY A 38 -8.33 -1.58 -21.48
C GLY A 38 -6.93 -2.23 -21.54
N SER A 39 -6.09 -2.02 -20.52
CA SER A 39 -4.78 -2.66 -20.44
C SER A 39 -4.92 -4.16 -20.23
N ARG A 40 -3.98 -4.95 -20.77
CA ARG A 40 -3.97 -6.40 -20.60
C ARG A 40 -3.93 -6.80 -19.12
N ASP A 41 -3.09 -6.15 -18.33
CA ASP A 41 -2.93 -6.48 -16.92
C ASP A 41 -4.17 -6.09 -16.10
N ALA A 42 -4.82 -4.96 -16.42
CA ALA A 42 -6.06 -4.55 -15.76
C ALA A 42 -7.21 -5.52 -16.10
N LEU A 43 -7.37 -5.91 -17.37
CA LEU A 43 -8.40 -6.87 -17.79
C LEU A 43 -8.16 -8.25 -17.16
N LEU A 44 -6.92 -8.72 -17.10
CA LEU A 44 -6.58 -9.96 -16.41
C LEU A 44 -6.87 -9.87 -14.90
N ALA A 45 -6.53 -8.76 -14.25
CA ALA A 45 -6.88 -8.53 -12.85
C ALA A 45 -8.40 -8.58 -12.64
N HIS A 46 -9.17 -7.92 -13.51
CA HIS A 46 -10.64 -7.90 -13.50
C HIS A 46 -11.23 -9.30 -13.58
N HIS A 47 -10.85 -10.07 -14.61
CA HIS A 47 -11.31 -11.45 -14.79
C HIS A 47 -10.90 -12.37 -13.64
N HIS A 48 -9.84 -12.02 -12.92
CA HIS A 48 -9.39 -12.76 -11.76
C HIS A 48 -10.01 -12.32 -10.43
N GLY A 49 -10.95 -11.37 -10.46
CA GLY A 49 -11.74 -10.94 -9.31
C GLY A 49 -11.27 -9.63 -8.67
N ALA A 50 -10.19 -9.00 -9.15
CA ALA A 50 -9.78 -7.66 -8.73
C ALA A 50 -10.48 -6.63 -9.63
N THR A 51 -11.72 -6.26 -9.27
CA THR A 51 -12.61 -5.44 -10.13
C THR A 51 -12.34 -3.94 -10.01
N LEU A 52 -11.71 -3.51 -8.92
CA LEU A 52 -11.32 -2.13 -8.67
C LEU A 52 -9.82 -2.05 -8.40
N SER A 53 -9.21 -0.89 -8.65
CA SER A 53 -7.82 -0.61 -8.31
C SER A 53 -7.67 0.78 -7.72
N ILE A 54 -6.94 0.88 -6.61
CA ILE A 54 -6.41 2.14 -6.09
C ILE A 54 -5.00 2.27 -6.65
N THR A 55 -4.81 3.21 -7.57
CA THR A 55 -3.54 3.38 -8.26
C THR A 55 -2.94 4.73 -7.86
N PRO A 56 -1.80 4.75 -7.14
CA PRO A 56 -1.04 5.97 -6.90
C PRO A 56 -0.26 6.39 -8.16
N PRO A 57 0.05 7.69 -8.32
CA PRO A 57 0.91 8.17 -9.39
C PRO A 57 2.28 7.49 -9.36
N VAL A 58 2.84 7.23 -10.54
CA VAL A 58 4.19 6.68 -10.66
C VAL A 58 5.19 7.81 -10.47
N SER A 59 5.59 8.08 -9.23
CA SER A 59 6.56 9.13 -8.91
C SER A 59 7.51 8.68 -7.78
N LEU A 60 8.77 9.10 -7.86
CA LEU A 60 9.79 8.91 -6.82
C LEU A 60 9.95 10.18 -5.96
N SER A 61 8.92 11.01 -5.87
CA SER A 61 9.01 12.34 -5.27
C SER A 61 8.60 12.34 -3.79
N LEU A 62 9.23 13.19 -2.99
CA LEU A 62 8.81 13.46 -1.60
C LEU A 62 7.55 14.33 -1.53
N THR A 63 7.07 14.84 -2.68
CA THR A 63 5.78 15.52 -2.76
C THR A 63 4.67 14.50 -2.94
N PRO A 64 3.57 14.58 -2.18
CA PRO A 64 2.53 13.59 -2.26
C PRO A 64 1.86 13.55 -3.63
N GLY A 65 1.74 12.34 -4.20
CA GLY A 65 0.92 12.08 -5.38
C GLY A 65 -0.48 11.61 -4.99
N ILE A 66 -1.52 12.04 -5.70
CA ILE A 66 -2.91 11.68 -5.38
C ILE A 66 -3.33 10.44 -6.17
N SER A 67 -3.73 9.39 -5.45
CA SER A 67 -4.26 8.15 -6.04
C SER A 67 -5.74 8.25 -6.43
N ALA A 68 -6.13 7.47 -7.43
CA ALA A 68 -7.51 7.35 -7.89
C ALA A 68 -8.02 5.91 -7.74
N LEU A 69 -9.32 5.76 -7.50
CA LEU A 69 -10.04 4.48 -7.50
C LEU A 69 -10.75 4.34 -8.85
N HIS A 70 -10.41 3.30 -9.59
CA HIS A 70 -10.98 3.06 -10.92
C HIS A 70 -11.33 1.58 -11.13
N SER A 71 -12.23 1.33 -12.07
CA SER A 71 -12.57 -0.01 -12.54
C SER A 71 -11.42 -0.58 -13.37
N THR A 72 -11.08 -1.84 -13.12
CA THR A 72 -10.06 -2.57 -13.88
C THR A 72 -10.60 -3.15 -15.18
N GLY A 73 -11.93 -3.24 -15.32
CA GLY A 73 -12.61 -3.83 -16.48
C GLY A 73 -13.10 -2.83 -17.52
N SER A 74 -12.94 -1.53 -17.26
CA SER A 74 -13.43 -0.47 -18.14
C SER A 74 -12.53 -0.28 -19.37
N ARG A 75 -13.15 0.10 -20.50
CA ARG A 75 -12.46 0.29 -21.79
C ARG A 75 -11.95 1.71 -21.98
N HIS A 76 -12.59 2.70 -21.37
CA HIS A 76 -12.18 4.10 -21.41
C HIS A 76 -12.72 4.88 -20.20
N LYS A 77 -12.13 6.05 -19.94
CA LYS A 77 -12.47 6.92 -18.80
C LYS A 77 -13.93 7.36 -18.75
N LEU A 78 -14.58 7.51 -19.91
CA LEU A 78 -15.98 7.97 -20.01
C LEU A 78 -17.02 6.87 -19.80
N GLU A 79 -16.63 5.60 -19.57
CA GLU A 79 -17.63 4.57 -19.23
C GLU A 79 -18.18 4.83 -17.83
N ASN A 80 -19.46 4.52 -17.64
CA ASN A 80 -20.08 4.64 -16.32
C ASN A 80 -19.35 3.73 -15.31
N GLY A 81 -18.90 4.31 -14.20
CA GLY A 81 -18.12 3.60 -13.18
C GLY A 81 -16.66 3.32 -13.54
N ALA A 82 -16.14 3.88 -14.65
CA ALA A 82 -14.72 3.75 -15.00
C ALA A 82 -13.82 4.36 -13.93
N VAL A 83 -14.13 5.58 -13.49
CA VAL A 83 -13.53 6.21 -12.31
C VAL A 83 -14.59 6.24 -11.21
N VAL A 84 -14.29 5.59 -10.09
CA VAL A 84 -15.20 5.51 -8.93
C VAL A 84 -14.93 6.65 -7.96
N LYS A 85 -13.65 7.00 -7.78
CA LYS A 85 -13.24 8.15 -6.96
C LYS A 85 -11.97 8.77 -7.53
N ASP A 86 -12.01 10.07 -7.81
CA ASP A 86 -10.88 10.81 -8.36
C ASP A 86 -9.71 10.91 -7.37
N GLU A 87 -10.02 11.08 -6.08
CA GLU A 87 -9.03 11.30 -5.02
C GLU A 87 -9.26 10.36 -3.83
N VAL A 88 -8.35 9.42 -3.63
CA VAL A 88 -8.46 8.38 -2.59
C VAL A 88 -7.53 8.67 -1.42
N ALA A 89 -6.26 8.88 -1.72
CA ALA A 89 -5.20 9.07 -0.74
C ALA A 89 -3.99 9.77 -1.37
N ALA A 90 -3.23 10.48 -0.55
CA ALA A 90 -1.95 11.06 -0.91
C ALA A 90 -0.83 10.06 -0.59
N HIS A 91 0.06 9.78 -1.55
CA HIS A 91 1.12 8.77 -1.43
C HIS A 91 2.49 9.43 -1.38
N VAL A 92 3.31 9.03 -0.42
CA VAL A 92 4.73 9.41 -0.28
C VAL A 92 5.55 8.15 -0.04
N GLU A 93 6.76 8.09 -0.55
CA GLU A 93 7.67 6.96 -0.37
C GLU A 93 8.90 7.40 0.43
N ILE A 94 9.22 6.66 1.49
CA ILE A 94 10.42 6.88 2.32
C ILE A 94 11.20 5.57 2.43
N ARG A 95 12.46 5.61 2.01
CA ARG A 95 13.40 4.48 2.05
C ARG A 95 14.74 4.92 2.62
N ILE A 96 15.55 3.98 3.10
CA ILE A 96 16.95 4.25 3.46
C ILE A 96 17.75 4.48 2.16
N PRO A 97 18.66 5.48 2.08
CA PRO A 97 19.13 6.37 3.16
C PRO A 97 18.35 7.69 3.31
N ASN A 98 17.23 7.89 2.62
CA ASN A 98 16.49 9.16 2.59
C ASN A 98 15.50 9.37 3.75
N GLY A 99 15.66 8.63 4.86
CA GLY A 99 14.74 8.68 6.01
C GLY A 99 14.59 10.07 6.61
N SER A 100 15.70 10.77 6.88
CA SER A 100 15.68 12.12 7.47
C SER A 100 14.98 13.15 6.56
N ASN A 101 15.32 13.14 5.27
CA ASN A 101 14.73 14.04 4.27
C ASN A 101 13.23 13.78 4.08
N GLY A 102 12.82 12.50 4.03
CA GLY A 102 11.41 12.13 3.89
C GLY A 102 10.58 12.57 5.10
N ILE A 103 11.04 12.27 6.32
CA ILE A 103 10.36 12.68 7.55
C ILE A 103 10.30 14.21 7.68
N GLY A 104 11.39 14.90 7.34
CA GLY A 104 11.44 16.37 7.31
C GLY A 104 10.45 16.97 6.31
N SER A 105 10.35 16.39 5.11
CA SER A 105 9.40 16.84 4.08
C SER A 105 7.94 16.68 4.52
N ILE A 106 7.59 15.56 5.17
CA ILE A 106 6.23 15.37 5.69
C ILE A 106 5.94 16.37 6.80
N ARG A 107 6.87 16.56 7.74
CA ARG A 107 6.72 17.54 8.83
C ARG A 107 6.48 18.95 8.29
N ASN A 108 7.35 19.41 7.40
CA ASN A 108 7.24 20.75 6.81
C ASN A 108 5.94 20.91 6.01
N GLY A 109 5.51 19.87 5.30
CA GLY A 109 4.24 19.85 4.57
C GLY A 109 3.03 20.00 5.49
N LEU A 110 2.99 19.22 6.58
CA LEU A 110 1.91 19.28 7.58
C LEU A 110 1.88 20.63 8.32
N GLU A 111 3.04 21.21 8.61
CA GLU A 111 3.17 22.53 9.24
C GLU A 111 2.68 23.65 8.31
N ALA A 112 3.09 23.62 7.03
CA ALA A 112 2.64 24.58 6.03
C ALA A 112 1.12 24.51 5.80
N GLY A 113 0.58 23.30 5.63
CA GLY A 113 -0.86 23.08 5.49
C GLY A 113 -1.47 23.58 4.17
N ASP A 114 -0.65 23.82 3.15
CA ASP A 114 -1.10 24.30 1.85
C ASP A 114 -1.46 23.16 0.88
N GLY A 115 -2.43 23.41 0.00
CA GLY A 115 -2.85 22.47 -1.06
C GLY A 115 -3.23 21.09 -0.51
N VAL A 116 -2.59 20.03 -1.01
CA VAL A 116 -2.84 18.63 -0.60
C VAL A 116 -2.59 18.42 0.90
N TRP A 117 -1.60 19.11 1.46
CA TRP A 117 -1.31 19.02 2.89
C TRP A 117 -2.42 19.59 3.75
N GLY A 118 -3.15 20.61 3.26
CA GLY A 118 -4.33 21.13 3.91
C GLY A 118 -5.44 20.08 4.05
N HIS A 119 -5.70 19.30 3.00
CA HIS A 119 -6.68 18.21 3.04
C HIS A 119 -6.24 17.05 3.94
N ILE A 120 -4.94 16.74 3.99
CA ILE A 120 -4.38 15.75 4.91
C ILE A 120 -4.54 16.21 6.37
N ARG A 121 -4.22 17.49 6.62
CA ARG A 121 -4.35 18.13 7.93
C ARG A 121 -5.82 18.19 8.37
N ALA A 122 -6.76 18.47 7.47
CA ALA A 122 -8.18 18.45 7.76
C ALA A 122 -8.72 17.04 8.06
N GLY A 123 -8.02 15.98 7.62
CA GLY A 123 -8.46 14.59 7.75
C GLY A 123 -9.39 14.13 6.60
N ASP A 124 -9.54 14.94 5.56
CA ASP A 124 -10.33 14.66 4.36
C ASP A 124 -9.64 13.62 3.46
N LEU A 125 -8.31 13.70 3.38
CA LEU A 125 -7.48 12.83 2.55
C LEU A 125 -6.46 12.08 3.42
N PRO A 126 -6.47 10.74 3.42
CA PRO A 126 -5.47 9.97 4.17
C PRO A 126 -4.09 10.08 3.50
N LEU A 127 -3.05 10.13 4.34
CA LEU A 127 -1.65 10.06 3.94
C LEU A 127 -1.19 8.60 4.01
N VAL A 128 -0.82 8.05 2.86
CA VAL A 128 -0.25 6.71 2.72
C VAL A 128 1.25 6.85 2.53
N VAL A 129 2.04 6.32 3.47
CA VAL A 129 3.51 6.37 3.39
C VAL A 129 4.05 4.98 3.12
N GLU A 130 4.71 4.79 1.98
CA GLU A 130 5.45 3.57 1.70
C GLU A 130 6.75 3.56 2.50
N ALA A 131 6.83 2.64 3.46
CA ALA A 131 7.98 2.44 4.34
C ALA A 131 8.06 0.97 4.77
N HIS A 132 9.27 0.41 4.76
CA HIS A 132 9.51 -0.99 5.15
C HIS A 132 10.31 -1.12 6.45
N SER A 133 11.28 -0.23 6.68
CA SER A 133 12.15 -0.23 7.85
C SER A 133 11.39 0.17 9.12
N ALA A 134 11.61 -0.58 10.21
CA ALA A 134 11.03 -0.26 11.51
C ALA A 134 11.48 1.11 12.03
N ASP A 135 12.70 1.56 11.73
CA ASP A 135 13.23 2.84 12.23
C ASP A 135 12.53 4.04 11.56
N ILE A 136 12.18 3.91 10.27
CA ILE A 136 11.36 4.91 9.56
C ILE A 136 9.93 4.89 10.10
N ILE A 137 9.36 3.70 10.31
CA ILE A 137 8.00 3.55 10.86
C ILE A 137 7.92 4.15 12.28
N ALA A 138 8.92 3.91 13.13
CA ALA A 138 9.01 4.54 14.45
C ALA A 138 9.03 6.08 14.37
N SER A 139 9.79 6.62 13.41
CA SER A 139 9.86 8.07 13.17
C SER A 139 8.50 8.63 12.72
N LEU A 140 7.74 7.89 11.91
CA LEU A 140 6.39 8.27 11.49
C LEU A 140 5.38 8.21 12.65
N ILE A 141 5.46 7.19 13.50
CA ILE A 141 4.64 7.08 14.71
C ILE A 141 4.93 8.28 15.63
N HIS A 142 6.21 8.59 15.83
CA HIS A 142 6.62 9.74 16.63
C HIS A 142 6.14 11.07 16.02
N LEU A 143 6.21 11.21 14.69
CA LEU A 143 5.68 12.38 14.00
C LEU A 143 4.17 12.51 14.20
N LYS A 144 3.39 11.43 14.08
CA LYS A 144 1.94 11.45 14.32
C LYS A 144 1.62 11.85 15.76
N ARG A 145 2.30 11.27 16.74
CA ARG A 145 2.09 11.56 18.18
C ARG A 145 2.45 13.00 18.57
N ASN A 146 3.45 13.59 17.93
CA ASN A 146 3.87 14.97 18.21
C ASN A 146 3.20 16.03 17.31
N SER A 147 2.50 15.59 16.26
CA SER A 147 1.74 16.51 15.44
C SER A 147 0.59 17.06 16.28
N ALA A 148 0.41 18.37 16.31
CA ALA A 148 -0.65 19.02 17.08
C ALA A 148 -2.08 18.73 16.54
N ASN A 149 -2.22 17.75 15.65
CA ASN A 149 -3.43 17.50 14.91
C ASN A 149 -3.75 16.00 14.85
N ASP A 150 -4.68 15.61 15.71
CA ASP A 150 -5.17 14.23 15.82
C ASP A 150 -6.01 13.78 14.60
N ASN A 151 -6.41 14.70 13.71
CA ASN A 151 -7.23 14.37 12.54
C ASN A 151 -6.44 13.73 11.40
N VAL A 152 -5.10 13.73 11.46
CA VAL A 152 -4.27 13.20 10.39
C VAL A 152 -4.39 11.67 10.32
N LYS A 153 -5.02 11.18 9.24
CA LYS A 153 -5.15 9.75 8.94
C LYS A 153 -3.89 9.25 8.25
N LEU A 154 -3.03 8.54 8.99
CA LEU A 154 -1.80 7.96 8.49
C LEU A 154 -1.97 6.45 8.25
N VAL A 155 -1.50 5.97 7.09
CA VAL A 155 -1.47 4.55 6.72
C VAL A 155 -0.07 4.20 6.24
N ILE A 156 0.50 3.10 6.73
CA ILE A 156 1.77 2.59 6.24
C ILE A 156 1.52 1.61 5.09
N SER A 157 2.27 1.75 4.01
CA SER A 157 2.26 0.85 2.87
C SER A 157 3.59 0.09 2.80
N GLY A 158 3.56 -1.22 2.53
CA GLY A 158 4.74 -2.07 2.58
C GLY A 158 4.85 -2.75 3.94
N GLY A 159 5.45 -2.05 4.91
CA GLY A 159 5.46 -2.47 6.32
C GLY A 159 6.15 -3.81 6.58
N THR A 160 7.22 -4.15 5.86
CA THR A 160 7.91 -5.45 6.01
C THR A 160 8.37 -5.69 7.46
N GLU A 161 8.91 -4.67 8.13
CA GLU A 161 9.33 -4.73 9.53
C GLU A 161 8.26 -4.17 10.50
N ALA A 162 7.04 -3.86 10.03
CA ALA A 162 6.00 -3.26 10.87
C ALA A 162 5.58 -4.14 12.06
N HIS A 163 5.78 -5.46 11.95
CA HIS A 163 5.51 -6.40 13.03
C HIS A 163 6.37 -6.18 14.29
N LEU A 164 7.51 -5.48 14.18
CA LEU A 164 8.35 -5.11 15.33
C LEU A 164 7.74 -4.00 16.18
N LEU A 165 6.87 -3.18 15.60
CA LEU A 165 6.21 -2.03 16.22
C LEU A 165 4.68 -2.18 16.22
N ALA A 166 4.20 -3.43 16.25
CA ALA A 166 2.78 -3.71 16.08
C ALA A 166 1.93 -3.06 17.16
N THR A 167 2.40 -3.07 18.42
CA THR A 167 1.72 -2.46 19.56
C THR A 167 1.61 -0.94 19.39
N GLU A 168 2.72 -0.28 19.05
CA GLU A 168 2.80 1.17 18.90
C GLU A 168 1.95 1.66 17.71
N LEU A 169 1.86 0.86 16.64
CA LEU A 169 0.97 1.12 15.51
C LEU A 169 -0.51 1.02 15.90
N GLY A 170 -0.87 0.02 16.70
CA GLY A 170 -2.23 -0.15 17.21
C GLY A 170 -2.64 0.99 18.14
N GLU A 171 -1.78 1.36 19.08
CA GLU A 171 -1.99 2.50 19.99
C GLU A 171 -2.12 3.83 19.26
N ALA A 172 -1.37 4.01 18.16
CA ALA A 172 -1.41 5.25 17.38
C ALA A 172 -2.55 5.27 16.34
N ASP A 173 -3.40 4.24 16.27
CA ASP A 173 -4.45 4.07 15.24
C ASP A 173 -3.90 4.28 13.81
N ILE A 174 -2.84 3.53 13.47
CA ILE A 174 -2.21 3.55 12.16
C ILE A 174 -2.48 2.23 11.45
N GLY A 175 -3.19 2.29 10.32
CA GLY A 175 -3.43 1.12 9.47
C GLY A 175 -2.17 0.72 8.67
N VAL A 176 -2.06 -0.56 8.32
CA VAL A 176 -0.93 -1.08 7.54
C VAL A 176 -1.44 -1.85 6.32
N LEU A 177 -1.01 -1.44 5.13
CA LEU A 177 -1.16 -2.16 3.87
C LEU A 177 0.09 -3.02 3.67
N VAL A 178 0.03 -4.28 4.12
CA VAL A 178 1.14 -5.23 4.02
C VAL A 178 1.32 -5.64 2.55
N LYS A 179 2.45 -5.26 1.95
CA LYS A 179 2.84 -5.67 0.60
C LYS A 179 4.35 -5.97 0.56
N PRO A 180 4.77 -7.15 0.07
CA PRO A 180 3.96 -8.28 -0.34
C PRO A 180 3.31 -9.04 0.83
N SER A 181 2.22 -9.78 0.58
CA SER A 181 1.62 -10.73 1.53
C SER A 181 2.61 -11.82 1.98
N ARG A 182 3.51 -12.22 1.08
CA ARG A 182 4.59 -13.17 1.32
C ARG A 182 5.91 -12.41 1.33
N PRO A 183 6.51 -12.17 2.51
CA PRO A 183 7.64 -11.28 2.62
C PRO A 183 8.87 -11.86 1.90
N PHE A 184 9.55 -10.99 1.16
CA PHE A 184 10.82 -11.28 0.51
C PHE A 184 11.72 -10.05 0.67
N PRO A 185 12.99 -10.20 1.09
CA PRO A 185 13.88 -9.07 1.33
C PRO A 185 14.47 -8.58 -0.01
N TYR A 186 13.66 -7.89 -0.81
CA TYR A 186 14.12 -7.26 -2.06
C TYR A 186 15.15 -6.17 -1.80
N LEU A 187 15.04 -5.49 -0.67
CA LEU A 187 15.84 -4.33 -0.27
C LEU A 187 16.28 -4.47 1.19
N TRP A 188 17.29 -3.70 1.57
CA TRP A 188 17.84 -3.66 2.92
C TRP A 188 16.78 -3.29 3.98
N ASP A 189 15.81 -2.46 3.61
CA ASP A 189 14.74 -1.98 4.49
C ASP A 189 13.81 -3.09 5.03
N GLY A 190 13.93 -4.32 4.52
CA GLY A 190 13.10 -5.46 4.90
C GLY A 190 13.89 -6.68 5.37
N VAL A 191 15.13 -6.51 5.84
CA VAL A 191 15.99 -7.63 6.25
C VAL A 191 15.43 -8.33 7.49
N ARG A 192 14.82 -7.60 8.43
CA ARG A 192 14.21 -8.19 9.64
C ARG A 192 12.78 -8.65 9.38
N LEU A 193 12.48 -9.20 8.20
CA LEU A 193 11.14 -9.69 7.88
C LEU A 193 10.72 -10.87 8.78
N LEU A 194 9.40 -11.02 8.98
CA LEU A 194 8.84 -12.17 9.67
C LEU A 194 8.34 -13.19 8.64
N PRO A 195 9.02 -14.33 8.44
CA PRO A 195 8.75 -15.24 7.31
C PRO A 195 7.40 -15.94 7.39
N GLY A 196 6.75 -15.96 8.56
CA GLY A 196 5.49 -16.65 8.80
C GLY A 196 5.64 -18.17 8.97
N PRO A 197 4.52 -18.88 9.16
CA PRO A 197 4.52 -20.33 9.30
C PRO A 197 4.97 -21.07 8.03
N PRO A 198 5.61 -22.25 8.17
CA PRO A 198 5.92 -22.95 9.42
C PRO A 198 7.23 -22.49 10.09
N LEU A 199 7.98 -21.57 9.49
CA LEU A 199 9.29 -21.13 10.02
C LEU A 199 9.17 -20.33 11.31
N THR A 200 8.10 -19.55 11.45
CA THR A 200 7.77 -18.81 12.66
C THR A 200 6.31 -19.04 13.04
N PRO A 201 5.94 -18.98 14.33
CA PRO A 201 4.57 -19.30 14.75
C PRO A 201 3.51 -18.34 14.20
N LYS A 202 3.89 -17.09 13.90
CA LYS A 202 3.01 -16.03 13.41
C LYS A 202 3.58 -15.39 12.15
N SER A 203 2.70 -15.01 11.23
CA SER A 203 3.05 -14.12 10.12
C SER A 203 2.99 -12.66 10.54
N ALA A 204 3.57 -11.75 9.75
CA ALA A 204 3.51 -10.31 10.01
C ALA A 204 2.06 -9.80 10.13
N ILE A 205 1.18 -10.30 9.24
CA ILE A 205 -0.25 -9.97 9.24
C ILE A 205 -0.91 -10.41 10.56
N LYS A 206 -0.62 -11.63 11.03
CA LYS A 206 -1.16 -12.11 12.31
C LYS A 206 -0.68 -11.27 13.49
N THR A 207 0.60 -10.94 13.54
CA THR A 207 1.17 -10.10 14.61
C THR A 207 0.53 -8.72 14.66
N LEU A 208 0.28 -8.10 13.51
CA LEU A 208 -0.42 -6.81 13.43
C LEU A 208 -1.89 -6.91 13.86
N LEU A 209 -2.61 -7.94 13.40
CA LEU A 209 -4.00 -8.18 13.82
C LEU A 209 -4.12 -8.43 15.33
N ASP A 210 -3.16 -9.14 15.93
CA ASP A 210 -3.12 -9.38 17.38
C ASP A 210 -2.90 -8.09 18.18
N ALA A 211 -2.24 -7.10 17.60
CA ALA A 211 -2.03 -5.77 18.17
C ALA A 211 -3.15 -4.78 17.84
N ASN A 212 -4.30 -5.27 17.34
CA ASN A 212 -5.46 -4.46 16.97
C ASN A 212 -5.18 -3.42 15.86
N VAL A 213 -4.20 -3.68 15.00
CA VAL A 213 -3.92 -2.86 13.82
C VAL A 213 -4.88 -3.23 12.70
N THR A 214 -5.45 -2.23 12.02
CA THR A 214 -6.22 -2.46 10.79
C THR A 214 -5.25 -2.82 9.66
N VAL A 215 -5.36 -4.05 9.14
CA VAL A 215 -4.46 -4.57 8.11
C VAL A 215 -5.18 -4.74 6.78
N GLY A 216 -4.59 -4.18 5.72
CA GLY A 216 -4.90 -4.53 4.33
C GLY A 216 -3.78 -5.35 3.71
N VAL A 217 -4.11 -6.16 2.69
CA VAL A 217 -3.12 -6.94 1.93
C VAL A 217 -2.99 -6.34 0.54
N GLY A 218 -1.78 -5.89 0.21
CA GLY A 218 -1.42 -5.41 -1.11
C GLY A 218 -0.68 -6.46 -1.92
N VAL A 219 -0.68 -6.26 -3.24
CA VAL A 219 0.11 -7.08 -4.17
C VAL A 219 1.49 -6.44 -4.31
N LEU A 220 2.51 -7.28 -4.46
CA LEU A 220 3.86 -6.80 -4.77
C LEU A 220 3.83 -5.97 -6.06
N SER A 221 4.43 -4.79 -6.01
CA SER A 221 4.67 -3.97 -7.21
C SER A 221 6.16 -3.89 -7.46
N ASP A 222 6.64 -4.65 -8.43
CA ASP A 222 7.98 -4.50 -9.01
C ASP A 222 7.92 -3.72 -10.34
N GLY A 223 6.93 -2.83 -10.46
CA GLY A 223 6.59 -2.12 -11.68
C GLY A 223 5.78 -2.95 -12.69
N ARG A 224 5.44 -4.21 -12.37
CA ARG A 224 4.63 -5.09 -13.25
C ARG A 224 3.19 -5.23 -12.77
N GLY A 225 2.25 -4.95 -13.66
CA GLY A 225 0.81 -5.09 -13.42
C GLY A 225 0.33 -6.54 -13.30
N CYS A 226 1.06 -7.48 -13.91
CA CYS A 226 0.63 -8.87 -14.07
C CYS A 226 0.44 -9.65 -12.76
N TRP A 227 0.99 -9.16 -11.65
CA TRP A 227 0.81 -9.76 -10.32
C TRP A 227 -0.60 -9.53 -9.75
N ALA A 228 -1.31 -8.48 -10.17
CA ALA A 228 -2.63 -8.13 -9.64
C ALA A 228 -3.68 -9.26 -9.79
N ARG A 229 -3.54 -10.11 -10.82
CA ARG A 229 -4.38 -11.30 -11.02
C ARG A 229 -4.27 -12.35 -9.91
N ASN A 230 -3.23 -12.27 -9.08
CA ASN A 230 -2.98 -13.18 -7.97
C ASN A 230 -3.57 -12.70 -6.65
N LEU A 231 -4.16 -11.51 -6.58
CA LEU A 231 -4.67 -10.90 -5.34
C LEU A 231 -5.55 -11.86 -4.53
N ARG A 232 -6.43 -12.63 -5.19
CA ARG A 232 -7.28 -13.64 -4.54
C ARG A 232 -6.50 -14.77 -3.86
N PHE A 233 -5.36 -15.15 -4.42
CA PHE A 233 -4.49 -16.17 -3.86
C PHE A 233 -3.65 -15.60 -2.72
N ASP A 234 -3.18 -14.36 -2.86
CA ASP A 234 -2.43 -13.68 -1.81
C ASP A 234 -3.29 -13.45 -0.56
N ILE A 235 -4.55 -13.00 -0.72
CA ILE A 235 -5.47 -12.85 0.43
C ILE A 235 -5.89 -14.20 1.02
N GLY A 236 -6.11 -15.22 0.17
CA GLY A 236 -6.43 -16.57 0.64
C GLY A 236 -5.29 -17.17 1.47
N TRP A 237 -4.05 -16.96 1.04
CA TRP A 237 -2.86 -17.38 1.76
C TRP A 237 -2.71 -16.64 3.09
N ALA A 238 -2.80 -15.31 3.06
CA ALA A 238 -2.77 -14.48 4.27
C ALA A 238 -3.84 -14.89 5.30
N GLY A 239 -5.04 -15.22 4.83
CA GLY A 239 -6.13 -15.72 5.68
C GLY A 239 -5.79 -17.05 6.35
N ILE A 240 -5.20 -18.00 5.61
CA ILE A 240 -4.77 -19.29 6.16
C ILE A 240 -3.65 -19.10 7.19
N GLU A 241 -2.67 -18.25 6.91
CA GLU A 241 -1.58 -17.96 7.85
C GLU A 241 -2.08 -17.28 9.13
N ALA A 242 -3.03 -16.35 9.02
CA ALA A 242 -3.58 -15.65 10.17
C ALA A 242 -4.31 -16.57 11.16
N VAL A 243 -4.86 -17.69 10.67
CA VAL A 243 -5.55 -18.71 11.50
C VAL A 243 -4.71 -19.98 11.70
N TRP A 244 -3.43 -19.95 11.32
CA TRP A 244 -2.56 -21.12 11.38
C TRP A 244 -2.27 -21.54 12.82
N SER A 245 -2.31 -22.85 13.06
CA SER A 245 -1.81 -23.44 14.31
C SER A 245 -1.08 -24.77 14.00
N PRO A 246 -0.03 -25.12 14.76
CA PRO A 246 0.71 -26.38 14.57
C PRO A 246 -0.18 -27.63 14.67
N GLU A 247 -1.24 -27.55 15.48
CA GLU A 247 -2.15 -28.68 15.75
C GLU A 247 -3.12 -28.97 14.60
N ARG A 248 -3.46 -27.97 13.78
CA ARG A 248 -4.44 -28.10 12.68
C ARG A 248 -3.96 -28.96 11.50
N ARG A 249 -2.68 -29.33 11.45
CA ARG A 249 -2.08 -30.14 10.38
C ARG A 249 -1.45 -31.44 10.87
N ARG A 250 -1.99 -32.05 11.93
CA ARG A 250 -1.87 -33.52 12.03
C ARG A 250 -2.75 -34.11 10.94
N TRP A 251 -2.13 -34.51 9.84
CA TRP A 251 -2.75 -35.45 8.91
C TRP A 251 -3.04 -36.71 9.73
N ASN A 252 -4.29 -36.90 10.14
CA ASN A 252 -4.74 -38.14 10.73
C ASN A 252 -4.76 -39.15 9.58
N GLY A 253 -3.63 -39.83 9.38
CA GLY A 253 -3.44 -40.83 8.34
C GLY A 253 -4.22 -42.12 8.63
N ASN A 254 -5.54 -42.01 8.66
CA ASN A 254 -6.47 -43.13 8.62
C ASN A 254 -7.25 -43.12 7.32
#